data_AF-A0A1S3NSL6-F1
#
_entry.id   AF-A0A1S3NSL6-F1
#
_cell.length_a   1.000
_cell.length_b   1.000
_cell.length_c   1.000
_cell.angle_alpha   90.00
_cell.angle_beta   90.00
_cell.angle_gamma   90.00
#
_symmetry.space_group_name_H-M   'P 1'
#
loop_
_entity.id
_entity.type
_entity.pdbx_description
1 polymer ?
#
loop_
_entity_poly.entity_id
_entity_poly.type
_entity_poly.pdbx_seq_one_letter_code
_entity_poly.pdbx_strand_id
1 'polypeptide(L)'
;MVIKVFLASSSGSTAIKKKQQDVLGFLEALKVDYAPLDIACNEDNRMWMRENVPVEKKPTNGIPLPPQIFNEESYCGDYETFFDAKEDNAVYAFLGLPPPPGSKEAKEAEKAFILENGPVKNGTVENETVESETVENGTDDAEDEENLEAEEVEEENLDDDSLAPVKQEEAQEEVEDDEAKQEEEDE
;
A
#
# COMPACT_ATOMS: atom_id res chain seq x y z
N MET A 1 1.52 -9.96 -17.27
CA MET A 1 1.65 -9.26 -15.98
C MET A 1 1.36 -7.80 -16.23
N VAL A 2 0.25 -7.32 -15.67
CA VAL A 2 -0.13 -5.90 -15.71
C VAL A 2 -0.48 -5.49 -14.30
N ILE A 3 0.24 -4.51 -13.76
CA ILE A 3 -0.06 -3.96 -12.44
C ILE A 3 -1.27 -3.04 -12.58
N LYS A 4 -2.34 -3.34 -11.86
CA LYS A 4 -3.53 -2.49 -11.77
C LYS A 4 -3.48 -1.72 -10.46
N VAL A 5 -3.61 -0.40 -10.54
CA VAL A 5 -3.63 0.46 -9.35
C VAL A 5 -4.99 1.14 -9.29
N PHE A 6 -5.82 0.74 -8.34
CA PHE A 6 -7.10 1.38 -8.09
C PHE A 6 -6.90 2.64 -7.26
N LEU A 7 -7.44 3.74 -7.75
CA LEU A 7 -7.26 5.08 -7.21
C LEU A 7 -8.58 5.84 -7.20
N ALA A 8 -8.72 6.84 -6.34
CA ALA A 8 -9.82 7.80 -6.38
C ALA A 8 -9.26 9.17 -6.80
N SER A 9 -9.46 9.54 -8.06
CA SER A 9 -8.93 10.81 -8.61
C SER A 9 -9.52 12.03 -7.91
N SER A 10 -10.81 11.98 -7.58
CA SER A 10 -11.55 13.06 -6.90
C SER A 10 -11.73 12.82 -5.39
N SER A 11 -10.77 12.16 -4.74
CA SER A 11 -10.82 11.93 -3.30
C SER A 11 -10.92 13.26 -2.51
N GLY A 12 -11.73 13.32 -1.46
CA GLY A 12 -11.76 14.44 -0.53
C GLY A 12 -10.61 14.43 0.49
N SER A 13 -9.98 13.26 0.70
CA SER A 13 -8.92 13.08 1.69
C SER A 13 -7.55 13.38 1.09
N THR A 14 -6.84 14.34 1.69
CA THR A 14 -5.46 14.67 1.34
C THR A 14 -4.50 13.51 1.61
N ALA A 15 -4.74 12.74 2.69
CA ALA A 15 -3.95 11.57 3.03
C ALA A 15 -4.05 10.49 1.94
N ILE A 16 -5.27 10.20 1.45
CA ILE A 16 -5.48 9.25 0.35
C ILE A 16 -4.76 9.71 -0.92
N LYS A 17 -4.86 11.00 -1.27
CA LYS A 17 -4.18 11.55 -2.44
C LYS A 17 -2.66 11.36 -2.36
N LYS A 18 -2.06 11.66 -1.21
CA LYS A 18 -0.61 11.50 -1.00
C LYS A 18 -0.18 10.03 -1.12
N LYS A 19 -0.92 9.11 -0.50
CA LYS A 19 -0.66 7.66 -0.60
C LYS A 19 -0.73 7.16 -2.05
N GLN A 20 -1.75 7.58 -2.80
CA GLN A 20 -1.86 7.26 -4.22
C GLN A 20 -0.68 7.83 -5.02
N GLN A 21 -0.32 9.10 -4.79
CA GLN A 21 0.80 9.73 -5.48
C GLN A 21 2.13 9.06 -5.20
N ASP A 22 2.39 8.63 -3.95
CA ASP A 22 3.62 7.91 -3.62
C ASP A 22 3.70 6.55 -4.33
N VAL A 23 2.60 5.77 -4.35
CA VAL A 23 2.54 4.52 -5.10
C VAL A 23 2.82 4.74 -6.59
N LEU A 24 2.11 5.69 -7.22
CA LEU A 24 2.25 5.96 -8.66
C LEU A 24 3.65 6.48 -8.98
N GLY A 25 4.15 7.46 -8.22
CA GLY A 25 5.48 8.04 -8.42
C GLY A 25 6.60 7.02 -8.23
N PHE A 26 6.43 6.08 -7.30
CA PHE A 26 7.39 5.00 -7.10
C PHE A 26 7.39 4.00 -8.27
N LEU A 27 6.21 3.58 -8.74
CA LEU A 27 6.10 2.68 -9.91
C LEU A 27 6.70 3.33 -11.16
N GLU A 28 6.48 4.63 -11.37
CA GLU A 28 7.09 5.40 -12.46
C GLU A 28 8.62 5.46 -12.34
N ALA A 29 9.15 5.72 -11.15
CA ALA A 29 10.58 5.75 -10.90
C ALA A 29 11.25 4.39 -11.17
N LEU A 30 10.57 3.29 -10.82
CA LEU A 30 11.01 1.93 -11.13
C LEU A 30 10.77 1.51 -12.59
N LYS A 31 10.08 2.33 -13.39
CA LYS A 31 9.65 2.01 -14.76
C LYS A 31 8.82 0.73 -14.83
N VAL A 32 7.97 0.50 -13.83
CA VAL A 32 6.98 -0.58 -13.85
C VAL A 32 5.75 -0.08 -14.60
N ASP A 33 5.36 -0.79 -15.66
CA ASP A 33 4.12 -0.48 -16.37
C ASP A 33 2.91 -0.83 -15.52
N TYR A 34 2.00 0.12 -15.38
CA TYR A 34 0.77 -0.04 -14.61
C TYR A 34 -0.44 0.58 -15.30
N ALA A 35 -1.63 0.07 -14.99
CA ALA A 35 -2.92 0.58 -15.42
C ALA A 35 -3.60 1.31 -14.24
N PRO A 36 -3.72 2.65 -14.29
CA PRO A 36 -4.49 3.41 -13.32
C PRO A 36 -5.98 3.18 -13.53
N LEU A 37 -6.68 2.72 -12.49
CA LEU A 37 -8.12 2.44 -12.52
C LEU A 37 -8.82 3.35 -11.52
N ASP A 38 -9.43 4.42 -12.01
CA ASP A 38 -10.15 5.34 -11.15
C ASP A 38 -11.48 4.74 -10.67
N ILE A 39 -11.74 4.78 -9.36
CA ILE A 39 -12.97 4.31 -8.70
C ILE A 39 -13.94 5.46 -8.38
N ALA A 40 -13.48 6.70 -8.51
CA ALA A 40 -14.28 7.86 -8.16
C ALA A 40 -15.34 8.16 -9.23
N CYS A 41 -14.96 8.05 -10.51
CA CYS A 41 -15.83 8.30 -11.65
C CYS A 41 -16.24 7.05 -12.43
N ASN A 42 -15.74 5.85 -12.05
CA ASN A 42 -16.08 4.59 -12.69
C ASN A 42 -16.56 3.58 -11.64
N GLU A 43 -17.83 3.18 -11.78
CA GLU A 43 -18.50 2.29 -10.85
C GLU A 43 -18.03 0.84 -10.96
N ASP A 44 -17.77 0.35 -12.18
CA ASP A 44 -17.28 -1.00 -12.40
C ASP A 44 -15.94 -1.23 -11.71
N ASN A 45 -15.02 -0.27 -11.83
CA ASN A 45 -13.74 -0.30 -11.11
C ASN A 45 -13.93 -0.32 -9.60
N ARG A 46 -14.88 0.48 -9.10
CA ARG A 46 -15.19 0.56 -7.66
C ARG A 46 -15.76 -0.74 -7.13
N MET A 47 -16.70 -1.36 -7.84
CA MET A 47 -17.29 -2.65 -7.48
C MET A 47 -16.22 -3.74 -7.53
N TRP A 48 -15.48 -3.83 -8.64
CA TRP A 48 -14.44 -4.82 -8.84
C TRP A 48 -13.39 -4.76 -7.72
N MET A 49 -12.90 -3.56 -7.37
CA MET A 49 -11.95 -3.39 -6.28
C MET A 49 -12.50 -3.93 -4.95
N ARG A 50 -13.75 -3.60 -4.60
CA ARG A 50 -14.35 -4.02 -3.32
C ARG A 50 -14.61 -5.52 -3.24
N GLU A 51 -14.92 -6.14 -4.37
CA GLU A 51 -15.17 -7.59 -4.47
C GLU A 51 -13.87 -8.39 -4.42
N ASN A 52 -12.79 -7.90 -5.05
CA ASN A 52 -11.54 -8.63 -5.21
C ASN A 52 -10.51 -8.36 -4.11
N VAL A 53 -10.71 -7.36 -3.24
CA VAL A 53 -9.90 -7.24 -2.02
C VAL A 53 -10.27 -8.38 -1.06
N PRO A 54 -9.30 -9.18 -0.56
CA PRO A 54 -9.55 -10.26 0.37
C PRO A 54 -10.19 -9.78 1.67
N VAL A 55 -11.10 -10.58 2.24
CA VAL A 55 -11.92 -10.19 3.40
C VAL A 55 -11.06 -9.89 4.63
N GLU A 56 -10.00 -10.67 4.84
CA GLU A 56 -9.02 -10.51 5.91
C GLU A 56 -8.17 -9.24 5.79
N LYS A 57 -8.11 -8.65 4.59
CA LYS A 57 -7.40 -7.39 4.31
C LYS A 57 -8.34 -6.19 4.28
N LYS A 58 -9.65 -6.38 4.46
CA LYS A 58 -10.61 -5.29 4.54
C LYS A 58 -10.50 -4.57 5.90
N PRO A 59 -10.60 -3.24 5.92
CA PRO A 59 -10.66 -2.48 7.17
C PRO A 59 -11.92 -2.80 7.98
N THR A 60 -11.97 -2.42 9.26
CA THR A 60 -13.06 -2.72 10.20
C THR A 60 -14.44 -2.28 9.74
N ASN A 61 -14.53 -1.20 8.95
CA ASN A 61 -15.77 -0.71 8.35
C ASN A 61 -16.19 -1.49 7.08
N GLY A 62 -15.38 -2.46 6.64
CA GLY A 62 -15.61 -3.34 5.50
C GLY A 62 -15.34 -2.74 4.12
N ILE A 63 -15.00 -1.45 4.01
CA ILE A 63 -14.83 -0.77 2.72
C ILE A 63 -13.34 -0.49 2.46
N PRO A 64 -12.68 -1.22 1.54
CA PRO A 64 -11.30 -0.92 1.19
C PRO A 64 -11.18 0.47 0.56
N LEU A 65 -10.16 1.22 0.97
CA LEU A 65 -9.86 2.57 0.48
C LEU A 65 -8.63 2.53 -0.44
N PRO A 66 -8.58 3.36 -1.49
CA PRO A 66 -7.43 3.41 -2.36
C PRO A 66 -6.19 4.07 -1.69
N PRO A 67 -4.97 3.79 -2.17
CA PRO A 67 -4.66 2.92 -3.31
C PRO A 67 -4.81 1.42 -2.99
N GLN A 68 -5.24 0.64 -3.97
CA GLN A 68 -5.30 -0.83 -3.91
C GLN A 68 -4.59 -1.40 -5.14
N ILE A 69 -3.63 -2.30 -4.92
CA ILE A 69 -2.70 -2.77 -5.96
C ILE A 69 -2.95 -4.24 -6.25
N PHE A 70 -3.06 -4.56 -7.54
CA PHE A 70 -3.26 -5.92 -8.03
C PHE A 70 -2.26 -6.20 -9.16
N ASN A 71 -1.83 -7.45 -9.25
CA ASN A 71 -1.20 -7.98 -10.44
C ASN A 71 -2.24 -8.82 -11.19
N GLU A 72 -2.80 -8.25 -12.26
CA GLU A 72 -3.94 -8.80 -12.99
C GLU A 72 -5.19 -9.00 -12.11
N GLU A 73 -5.42 -10.21 -11.59
CA GLU A 73 -6.52 -10.55 -10.67
C GLU A 73 -6.01 -10.88 -9.26
N SER A 74 -4.68 -11.03 -9.09
CA SER A 74 -4.07 -11.33 -7.81
C SER A 74 -3.92 -10.05 -6.98
N TYR A 75 -4.47 -10.06 -5.77
CA TYR A 75 -4.29 -8.96 -4.83
C TYR A 75 -2.85 -8.90 -4.33
N CYS A 76 -2.19 -7.76 -4.49
CA CYS A 76 -0.85 -7.52 -3.95
C CYS A 76 -0.96 -6.90 -2.55
N GLY A 77 -1.74 -5.82 -2.41
CA GLY A 77 -1.91 -5.14 -1.14
C GLY A 77 -2.48 -3.73 -1.25
N ASP A 78 -2.63 -3.12 -0.08
CA ASP A 78 -2.96 -1.73 0.11
C ASP A 78 -1.70 -0.87 0.23
N TYR A 79 -1.86 0.41 0.59
CA TYR A 79 -0.72 1.31 0.77
C TYR A 79 0.25 0.86 1.86
N GLU A 80 -0.24 0.40 3.03
CA GLU A 80 0.64 0.03 4.15
C GLU A 80 1.50 -1.17 3.76
N THR A 81 0.89 -2.19 3.15
CA THR A 81 1.63 -3.36 2.67
C THR A 81 2.66 -2.99 1.59
N PHE A 82 2.33 -2.05 0.71
CA PHE A 82 3.27 -1.52 -0.28
C PHE A 82 4.41 -0.73 0.37
N PHE A 83 4.11 0.07 1.39
CA PHE A 83 5.09 0.86 2.13
C PHE A 83 6.09 -0.05 2.85
N ASP A 84 5.60 -1.10 3.54
CA ASP A 84 6.47 -2.10 4.18
C ASP A 84 7.40 -2.75 3.15
N ALA A 85 6.86 -3.17 1.99
CA ALA A 85 7.67 -3.73 0.90
C ALA A 85 8.69 -2.74 0.32
N LYS A 86 8.37 -1.44 0.29
CA LYS A 86 9.27 -0.38 -0.16
C LYS A 86 10.44 -0.21 0.80
N GLU A 87 10.18 -0.18 2.11
CA GLU A 87 11.21 -0.09 3.16
C GLU A 87 12.11 -1.33 3.15
N ASP A 88 11.53 -2.52 2.98
CA ASP A 88 12.26 -3.79 2.91
C ASP A 88 13.01 -4.00 1.59
N ASN A 89 12.89 -3.07 0.62
CA ASN A 89 13.39 -3.25 -0.75
C ASN A 89 12.89 -4.60 -1.33
N ALA A 90 11.60 -4.90 -1.19
CA ALA A 90 10.95 -6.14 -1.64
C ALA A 90 9.73 -5.86 -2.55
N VAL A 91 9.75 -4.75 -3.29
CA VAL A 91 8.61 -4.28 -4.07
C VAL A 91 8.34 -5.16 -5.29
N TYR A 92 9.36 -5.71 -5.96
CA TYR A 92 9.09 -6.60 -7.08
C TYR A 92 8.42 -7.88 -6.59
N ALA A 93 8.88 -8.43 -5.45
CA ALA A 93 8.21 -9.54 -4.78
C ALA A 93 6.76 -9.20 -4.40
N PHE A 94 6.50 -8.03 -3.81
CA PHE A 94 5.16 -7.55 -3.48
C PHE A 94 4.24 -7.46 -4.72
N LEU A 95 4.76 -6.96 -5.84
CA LEU A 95 4.03 -6.88 -7.11
C LEU A 95 3.91 -8.23 -7.82
N GLY A 96 4.55 -9.29 -7.32
CA GLY A 96 4.63 -10.58 -8.00
C GLY A 96 5.40 -10.52 -9.32
N LEU A 97 6.36 -9.60 -9.44
CA LEU A 97 7.23 -9.42 -10.57
C LEU A 97 8.62 -10.02 -10.28
N PRO A 98 9.32 -10.55 -11.30
CA PRO A 98 10.70 -10.96 -11.11
C PRO A 98 11.58 -9.72 -10.85
N PRO A 99 12.44 -9.73 -9.81
CA PRO A 99 13.32 -8.60 -9.55
C PRO A 99 14.32 -8.42 -10.71
N PRO A 100 14.66 -7.19 -11.10
CA PRO A 100 15.56 -6.96 -12.22
C PRO A 100 16.99 -7.42 -11.88
N PRO A 101 17.75 -7.94 -12.87
CA PRO A 101 19.12 -8.41 -12.63
C PRO A 101 20.01 -7.33 -11.98
N GLY A 102 20.73 -7.71 -10.93
CA GLY A 102 21.64 -6.81 -10.21
C GLY A 102 21.00 -5.92 -9.14
N SER A 103 19.66 -5.93 -9.01
CA SER A 103 18.96 -5.33 -7.86
C SER A 103 19.31 -6.03 -6.55
N LYS A 104 19.05 -5.36 -5.42
CA LYS A 104 19.24 -5.96 -4.08
C LYS A 104 18.37 -7.22 -3.93
N GLU A 105 17.09 -7.13 -4.31
CA GLU A 105 16.16 -8.26 -4.33
C GLU A 105 16.66 -9.46 -5.14
N ALA A 106 17.19 -9.23 -6.34
CA ALA A 106 17.67 -10.33 -7.17
C ALA A 106 18.83 -11.09 -6.49
N LYS A 107 19.75 -10.38 -5.84
CA LYS A 107 20.87 -10.99 -5.10
C LYS A 107 20.40 -11.79 -3.89
N GLU A 108 19.37 -11.30 -3.21
CA GLU A 108 18.80 -11.98 -2.05
C GLU A 108 18.01 -13.23 -2.46
N ALA A 109 17.22 -13.15 -3.54
CA ALA A 109 16.53 -14.29 -4.13
C ALA A 109 17.49 -15.39 -4.59
N GLU A 110 18.60 -15.02 -5.25
CA GLU A 110 19.66 -15.96 -5.64
C GLU A 110 20.31 -16.63 -4.42
N LYS A 111 20.60 -15.87 -3.36
CA LYS A 111 21.17 -16.39 -2.12
C LYS A 111 20.22 -17.39 -1.42
N ALA A 112 18.92 -17.10 -1.42
CA ALA A 112 17.90 -17.99 -0.86
C ALA A 112 17.79 -19.32 -1.64
N PHE A 113 17.83 -19.26 -2.98
CA PHE A 113 17.77 -20.46 -3.84
C PHE A 113 18.96 -21.42 -3.62
N ILE A 114 20.15 -20.89 -3.32
CA ILE A 114 21.35 -21.69 -3.02
C ILE A 114 21.23 -22.39 -1.65
N LEU A 115 20.52 -21.80 -0.69
CA LEU A 115 20.34 -22.40 0.65
C LEU A 115 19.28 -23.51 0.66
N GLU A 116 18.20 -23.37 -0.13
CA GLU A 116 17.13 -24.36 -0.26
C GLU A 116 17.60 -25.62 -1.00
N ASN A 117 18.38 -25.45 -2.07
CA ASN A 117 19.05 -26.53 -2.77
C ASN A 117 20.43 -26.82 -2.16
N GLY A 118 20.47 -27.08 -0.85
CA GLY A 118 21.70 -27.41 -0.12
C GLY A 118 22.58 -28.36 -0.93
N PRO A 119 23.92 -28.16 -0.94
CA PRO A 119 24.80 -28.79 -1.91
C PRO A 119 24.55 -30.29 -1.92
N VAL A 120 24.07 -30.81 -3.05
CA VAL A 120 23.98 -32.24 -3.28
C VAL A 120 25.41 -32.75 -3.26
N LYS A 121 25.85 -33.19 -2.07
CA LYS A 121 27.09 -33.92 -1.86
C LYS A 121 26.96 -35.25 -2.59
N ASN A 122 27.17 -35.24 -3.91
CA ASN A 122 27.59 -36.44 -4.60
C ASN A 122 29.12 -36.42 -4.59
N GLY A 123 29.67 -37.24 -3.69
CA GLY A 123 31.08 -37.22 -3.37
C GLY A 123 31.96 -37.56 -4.58
N THR A 124 33.04 -36.81 -4.72
CA THR A 124 34.36 -37.36 -5.04
C THR A 124 35.39 -36.36 -4.50
N VAL A 125 36.23 -36.90 -3.63
CA VAL A 125 37.45 -36.33 -3.03
C VAL A 125 38.36 -35.76 -4.12
N GLU A 126 38.97 -34.59 -3.92
CA GLU A 126 40.41 -34.35 -3.72
C GLU A 126 40.59 -32.82 -3.92
N ASN A 127 41.46 -32.03 -3.30
CA ASN A 127 42.40 -32.07 -2.19
C ASN A 127 42.94 -30.61 -2.08
N GLU A 128 43.67 -30.32 -1.01
CA GLU A 128 44.41 -29.07 -0.69
C GLU A 128 43.62 -28.04 0.15
N THR A 129 43.71 -28.05 1.49
CA THR A 129 44.81 -27.65 2.40
C THR A 129 45.30 -26.21 2.19
N VAL A 130 45.52 -25.33 3.17
CA VAL A 130 45.35 -25.24 4.64
C VAL A 130 45.83 -23.80 4.97
N GLU A 131 45.20 -23.14 5.94
CA GLU A 131 45.68 -22.04 6.83
C GLU A 131 46.21 -20.71 6.26
N SER A 132 45.77 -19.58 6.84
CA SER A 132 46.43 -19.01 8.03
C SER A 132 45.74 -17.71 8.45
N GLU A 133 45.38 -17.62 9.72
CA GLU A 133 45.24 -16.34 10.42
C GLU A 133 46.62 -15.67 10.53
N THR A 134 46.69 -14.34 10.42
CA THR A 134 47.55 -13.49 11.26
C THR A 134 47.05 -12.05 11.24
N VAL A 135 46.96 -11.52 12.45
CA VAL A 135 46.63 -10.16 12.88
C VAL A 135 47.83 -9.24 12.63
N GLU A 136 47.61 -7.93 12.40
CA GLU A 136 48.12 -6.82 13.25
C GLU A 136 48.02 -5.43 12.56
N ASN A 137 47.15 -4.60 13.16
CA ASN A 137 47.29 -3.20 13.60
C ASN A 137 48.06 -2.13 12.78
N GLY A 138 47.41 -0.97 12.60
CA GLY A 138 48.01 0.31 12.24
C GLY A 138 47.02 1.48 12.41
N THR A 139 47.21 2.25 13.47
CA THR A 139 46.47 3.43 13.95
C THR A 139 46.83 4.73 13.20
N ASP A 140 45.86 5.62 12.98
CA ASP A 140 45.92 7.10 13.00
C ASP A 140 44.44 7.59 12.91
N ASP A 141 43.83 8.20 13.94
CA ASP A 141 43.71 9.67 14.18
C ASP A 141 43.15 10.42 12.94
N ALA A 142 42.15 11.31 12.97
CA ALA A 142 41.45 12.04 14.02
C ALA A 142 40.16 12.65 13.40
N GLU A 143 39.18 12.94 14.27
CA GLU A 143 38.27 14.11 14.24
C GLU A 143 37.46 14.42 12.97
N ASP A 144 36.12 14.22 13.03
CA ASP A 144 35.20 15.37 12.93
C ASP A 144 33.85 15.07 13.59
N GLU A 145 33.52 15.88 14.59
CA GLU A 145 32.27 15.95 15.33
C GLU A 145 31.39 17.02 14.66
N GLU A 146 30.39 16.60 13.89
CA GLU A 146 29.33 17.52 13.45
C GLU A 146 27.99 17.13 14.07
N ASN A 147 27.83 17.65 15.29
CA ASN A 147 26.61 18.15 15.92
C ASN A 147 25.36 18.18 15.03
N LEU A 148 24.41 17.27 15.28
CA LEU A 148 23.03 17.42 14.82
C LEU A 148 22.17 17.75 16.04
N GLU A 149 21.92 19.05 16.20
CA GLU A 149 20.96 19.61 17.14
C GLU A 149 19.58 19.02 16.86
N ALA A 150 18.99 18.41 17.89
CA ALA A 150 17.61 18.01 17.90
C ALA A 150 16.75 19.28 17.99
N GLU A 151 16.08 19.65 16.91
CA GLU A 151 14.97 20.60 16.98
C GLU A 151 13.77 19.89 17.61
N GLU A 152 13.46 20.31 18.84
CA GLU A 152 12.19 20.07 19.52
C GLU A 152 11.07 20.71 18.67
N VAL A 153 10.17 19.89 18.14
CA VAL A 153 8.95 20.41 17.51
C VAL A 153 7.94 20.64 18.63
N GLU A 154 7.64 21.91 18.89
CA GLU A 154 6.63 22.36 19.84
C GLU A 154 5.25 21.76 19.47
N GLU A 155 4.64 21.08 20.45
CA GLU A 155 3.24 20.67 20.39
C GLU A 155 2.35 21.91 20.48
N GLU A 156 1.92 22.43 19.33
CA GLU A 156 0.81 23.36 19.27
C GLU A 156 -0.52 22.62 19.51
N ASN A 157 -0.93 22.61 20.77
CA ASN A 157 -2.31 22.36 21.18
C ASN A 157 -3.19 23.45 20.56
N LEU A 158 -3.96 23.10 19.53
CA LEU A 158 -5.05 23.94 19.06
C LEU A 158 -6.35 23.50 19.74
N ASP A 159 -6.77 24.38 20.63
CA ASP A 159 -7.99 24.33 21.41
C ASP A 159 -9.24 24.09 20.55
N ASP A 160 -10.01 23.14 21.06
CA ASP A 160 -11.45 22.97 20.95
C ASP A 160 -12.20 24.27 21.26
N ASP A 161 -12.77 24.95 20.25
CA ASP A 161 -14.05 25.68 20.38
C ASP A 161 -14.65 26.03 19.00
N SER A 162 -15.59 25.22 18.53
CA SER A 162 -16.60 25.62 17.53
C SER A 162 -17.75 24.61 17.51
N LEU A 163 -18.42 24.47 18.65
CA LEU A 163 -19.78 23.93 18.70
C LEU A 163 -20.77 25.04 18.34
N ALA A 164 -21.21 25.08 17.08
CA ALA A 164 -22.43 25.78 16.70
C ALA A 164 -23.55 24.75 16.48
N PRO A 165 -24.54 24.65 17.40
CA PRO A 165 -25.70 23.81 17.19
C PRO A 165 -26.70 24.52 16.26
N VAL A 166 -26.81 24.05 15.01
CA VAL A 166 -27.96 24.41 14.18
C VAL A 166 -29.15 23.58 14.68
N LYS A 167 -30.08 24.29 15.32
CA LYS A 167 -31.35 23.75 15.82
C LYS A 167 -32.20 23.19 14.68
N GLN A 168 -32.88 22.10 15.04
CA GLN A 168 -33.92 21.38 14.32
C GLN A 168 -34.99 22.31 13.74
N GLU A 169 -35.29 22.15 12.45
CA GLU A 169 -36.63 22.40 11.92
C GLU A 169 -37.37 21.06 11.92
N GLU A 170 -38.27 20.89 12.89
CA GLU A 170 -39.32 19.87 12.82
C GLU A 170 -40.35 20.32 11.78
N ALA A 171 -40.34 19.69 10.61
CA ALA A 171 -41.47 19.72 9.70
C ALA A 171 -42.57 18.81 10.28
N GLN A 172 -43.61 19.41 10.84
CA GLN A 172 -44.85 18.74 11.17
C GLN A 172 -45.53 18.32 9.86
N GLU A 173 -45.58 17.01 9.62
CA GLU A 173 -46.38 16.40 8.57
C GLU A 173 -47.84 16.40 9.05
N GLU A 174 -48.62 17.37 8.56
CA GLU A 174 -50.08 17.35 8.74
C GLU A 174 -50.66 16.25 7.84
N VAL A 175 -51.22 15.24 8.51
CA VAL A 175 -52.13 14.26 7.94
C VAL A 175 -53.46 14.93 7.60
N GLU A 176 -53.67 15.26 6.34
CA GLU A 176 -55.02 15.46 5.80
C GLU A 176 -55.47 14.21 5.04
N ASP A 177 -56.40 13.54 5.72
CA ASP A 177 -57.31 12.51 5.22
C ASP A 177 -58.32 13.20 4.27
N ASP A 178 -58.38 12.79 3.00
CA ASP A 178 -59.54 13.09 2.15
C ASP A 178 -59.88 11.86 1.29
N GLU A 179 -60.82 11.07 1.80
CA GLU A 179 -61.62 10.11 1.05
C GLU A 179 -62.44 10.82 -0.03
N ALA A 180 -62.27 10.45 -1.32
CA ALA A 180 -63.36 10.56 -2.29
C ALA A 180 -63.20 9.61 -3.50
N LYS A 181 -63.83 8.43 -3.35
CA LYS A 181 -64.61 7.65 -4.33
C LYS A 181 -64.17 7.64 -5.81
N GLN A 182 -63.69 6.48 -6.25
CA GLN A 182 -64.01 5.93 -7.58
C GLN A 182 -64.91 4.71 -7.38
N GLU A 183 -66.21 4.89 -7.60
CA GLU A 183 -67.12 3.78 -7.89
C GLU A 183 -67.03 3.52 -9.40
N GLU A 184 -66.54 2.33 -9.73
CA GLU A 184 -66.66 1.75 -11.07
C GLU A 184 -68.09 1.24 -11.25
N GLU A 185 -68.75 1.68 -12.32
CA GLU A 185 -69.91 0.98 -12.87
C GLU A 185 -69.47 0.30 -14.18
N ASP A 186 -69.19 -1.00 -14.07
CA ASP A 186 -69.37 -1.97 -15.14
C ASP A 186 -70.88 -2.23 -15.30
N GLU A 187 -71.48 -1.75 -16.39
CA GLU A 187 -72.53 -2.48 -17.16
C GLU A 187 -72.67 -1.96 -18.59
#